data_AF-A0A0B6ZRI0-F1
#
_entry.id   AF-A0A0B6ZRI0-F1
#
_cell.length_a   1.000
_cell.length_b   1.000
_cell.length_c   1.000
_cell.angle_alpha   90.00
_cell.angle_beta   90.00
_cell.angle_gamma   90.00
#
_symmetry.space_group_name_H-M   'P 1'
#
loop_
_entity.id
_entity.type
_entity.pdbx_description
1 polymer ?
#
loop_
_entity_poly.entity_id
_entity_poly.type
_entity_poly.pdbx_seq_one_letter_code
_entity_poly.pdbx_strand_id
1 'polypeptide(L)'
;AEICRQNIVDEQSEEKNEKARLLPLEFGRYRTMKKFDPWKGILKNLYDKYFNEIFTRTTYSGSFRILSTHHGCEQSDWANVLKVNTTVCVECQPVAMNREIGMRCLGHGVYNTETKWKAVDVPHCHGTWELIEGHKPEVCNYNNENEDKKNLIFL
;
A
#
# COMPACT_ATOMS: atom_id res chain seq x y z
N ALA A 1 -20.63 24.49 9.89
CA ALA A 1 -19.75 24.51 8.71
C ALA A 1 -18.26 24.53 9.10
N GLU A 2 -17.88 25.30 10.13
CA GLU A 2 -16.50 25.41 10.61
C GLU A 2 -15.94 24.12 11.22
N ILE A 3 -16.74 23.41 12.02
CA ILE A 3 -16.38 22.12 12.64
C ILE A 3 -16.08 21.04 11.59
N CYS A 4 -16.87 20.94 10.51
CA CYS A 4 -16.62 19.98 9.43
C CYS A 4 -15.31 20.28 8.68
N ARG A 5 -14.95 21.55 8.54
CA ARG A 5 -13.68 21.94 7.90
C ARG A 5 -12.49 21.61 8.79
N GLN A 6 -12.61 21.84 10.10
CA GLN A 6 -11.55 21.48 11.05
C GLN A 6 -11.29 19.96 11.05
N ASN A 7 -12.35 19.15 11.08
CA ASN A 7 -12.23 17.68 11.03
C ASN A 7 -11.52 17.19 9.76
N ILE A 8 -11.82 17.76 8.58
CA ILE A 8 -11.17 17.39 7.32
C ILE A 8 -9.68 17.75 7.35
N VAL A 9 -9.33 18.90 7.92
CA VAL A 9 -7.93 19.35 8.05
C VAL A 9 -7.16 18.44 9.01
N ASP A 10 -7.78 18.06 10.13
CA ASP A 10 -7.18 17.19 11.13
C ASP A 10 -6.95 15.77 10.57
N GLU A 11 -7.95 15.18 9.89
CA GLU A 11 -7.83 13.88 9.21
C GLU A 11 -6.69 13.87 8.16
N GLN A 12 -6.59 14.91 7.32
CA GLN A 12 -5.51 15.03 6.35
C GLN A 12 -4.12 15.21 7.00
N SER A 13 -4.07 15.83 8.18
CA SER A 13 -2.83 16.00 8.93
C SER A 13 -2.32 14.65 9.48
N GLU A 14 -3.23 13.80 9.94
CA GLU A 14 -2.92 12.44 10.40
C GLU A 14 -2.47 11.58 9.22
N GLU A 15 -3.24 11.57 8.12
CA GLU A 15 -2.91 10.86 6.87
C GLU A 15 -1.52 11.22 6.34
N LYS A 16 -1.15 12.50 6.39
CA LYS A 16 0.18 12.98 5.96
C LYS A 16 1.32 12.44 6.81
N ASN A 17 1.07 12.19 8.09
CA ASN A 17 2.07 11.69 9.03
C ASN A 17 2.20 10.16 9.00
N GLU A 18 1.23 9.46 8.41
CA GLU A 18 1.30 8.03 8.20
C GLU A 18 2.47 7.62 7.31
N LYS A 19 2.92 6.37 7.49
CA LYS A 19 4.00 5.79 6.71
C LYS A 19 3.53 4.52 6.03
N ALA A 20 3.50 4.55 4.70
CA ALA A 20 3.16 3.40 3.88
C ALA A 20 4.15 2.26 4.12
N ARG A 21 3.61 1.04 4.17
CA ARG A 21 4.38 -0.20 4.32
C ARG A 21 4.22 -1.00 3.05
N LEU A 22 5.33 -1.22 2.35
CA LEU A 22 5.32 -1.75 0.99
C LEU A 22 6.03 -3.09 0.89
N LEU A 23 5.47 -3.92 0.02
CA LEU A 23 6.08 -5.13 -0.50
C LEU A 23 5.79 -5.26 -2.00
N PRO A 24 6.61 -5.99 -2.76
CA PRO A 24 6.31 -6.37 -4.14
C PRO A 24 4.93 -7.04 -4.29
N LEU A 25 4.23 -6.74 -5.39
CA LEU A 25 2.89 -7.29 -5.67
C LEU A 25 2.86 -8.82 -5.77
N GLU A 26 3.98 -9.46 -6.11
CA GLU A 26 4.12 -10.92 -6.09
C GLU A 26 3.76 -11.54 -4.72
N PHE A 27 4.03 -10.84 -3.61
CA PHE A 27 3.63 -11.29 -2.27
C PHE A 27 2.10 -11.30 -2.09
N GLY A 28 1.38 -10.44 -2.80
CA GLY A 28 -0.07 -10.43 -2.83
C GLY A 28 -0.67 -11.65 -3.52
N ARG A 29 0.00 -12.19 -4.56
CA ARG A 29 -0.46 -13.38 -5.30
C ARG A 29 -0.46 -14.63 -4.44
N TYR A 30 0.47 -14.76 -3.48
CA TYR A 30 0.48 -15.88 -2.55
C TYR A 30 -0.79 -15.93 -1.68
N ARG A 31 -1.46 -14.79 -1.44
CA ARG A 31 -2.70 -14.73 -0.65
C ARG A 31 -3.89 -15.42 -1.33
N THR A 32 -3.86 -15.59 -2.66
CA THR A 32 -4.94 -16.25 -3.43
C THR A 32 -4.61 -17.69 -3.81
N MET A 33 -3.39 -18.15 -3.55
CA MET A 33 -2.98 -19.53 -3.85
C MET A 33 -3.66 -20.51 -2.89
N LYS A 34 -4.24 -21.59 -3.44
CA LYS A 34 -4.91 -22.66 -2.66
C LYS A 34 -4.03 -23.27 -1.56
N LYS A 35 -2.70 -23.29 -1.74
CA LYS A 35 -1.74 -23.79 -0.74
C LYS A 35 -1.70 -22.94 0.53
N PHE A 36 -2.06 -21.66 0.42
CA PHE A 36 -2.11 -20.69 1.52
C PHE A 36 -3.56 -20.37 1.92
N ASP A 37 -4.50 -21.28 1.66
CA ASP A 37 -5.90 -21.14 2.08
C ASP A 37 -5.97 -20.95 3.61
N PRO A 38 -6.29 -19.74 4.09
CA PRO A 38 -6.20 -19.43 5.51
C PRO A 38 -7.21 -20.22 6.35
N TRP A 39 -8.28 -20.70 5.72
CA TRP A 39 -9.36 -21.44 6.35
C TRP A 39 -9.04 -22.93 6.56
N LYS A 40 -7.94 -23.42 5.95
CA LYS A 40 -7.54 -24.83 5.99
C LYS A 40 -6.22 -25.07 6.73
N GLY A 41 -5.71 -24.08 7.47
CA GLY A 41 -4.42 -24.17 8.15
C GLY A 41 -4.41 -23.59 9.57
N ILE A 42 -3.20 -23.46 10.13
CA ILE A 42 -2.97 -22.91 11.48
C ILE A 42 -3.44 -21.45 11.64
N LEU A 43 -3.67 -20.76 10.52
CA LEU A 43 -4.11 -19.37 10.49
C LEU A 43 -5.62 -19.23 10.65
N LYS A 44 -6.40 -20.32 10.64
CA LYS A 44 -7.87 -20.26 10.68
C LYS A 44 -8.39 -19.41 11.84
N ASN A 45 -7.92 -19.65 13.06
CA ASN A 45 -8.38 -18.90 14.24
C ASN A 45 -8.03 -17.40 14.16
N LEU A 46 -6.91 -17.06 13.52
CA LEU A 46 -6.54 -15.67 13.25
C LEU A 46 -7.50 -15.08 12.22
N TYR A 47 -7.80 -15.81 11.16
CA TYR A 47 -8.73 -15.36 10.13
C TYR A 47 -10.16 -15.21 10.65
N ASP A 48 -10.63 -16.16 11.47
CA ASP A 48 -11.91 -16.06 12.16
C ASP A 48 -11.96 -14.79 13.03
N LYS A 49 -10.90 -14.51 13.80
CA LYS A 49 -10.90 -13.34 14.69
C LYS A 49 -10.89 -12.00 13.95
N TYR A 50 -10.17 -11.90 12.83
CA TYR A 50 -9.91 -10.61 12.17
C TYR A 50 -10.69 -10.40 10.86
N PHE A 51 -11.23 -11.46 10.25
CA PHE A 51 -11.82 -11.43 8.90
C PHE A 51 -13.24 -12.02 8.83
N ASN A 52 -13.85 -12.42 9.96
CA ASN A 52 -15.24 -12.93 9.99
C ASN A 52 -16.30 -11.90 9.60
N GLU A 53 -15.93 -10.63 9.54
CA GLU A 53 -16.78 -9.59 9.00
C GLU A 53 -16.33 -9.28 7.58
N ILE A 54 -17.05 -9.84 6.60
CA ILE A 54 -16.75 -9.75 5.17
C ILE A 54 -16.49 -8.29 4.78
N PHE A 55 -15.25 -8.00 4.34
CA PHE A 55 -14.88 -6.69 3.82
C PHE A 55 -15.71 -6.41 2.55
N THR A 56 -16.56 -5.39 2.60
CA THR A 56 -17.40 -5.02 1.44
C THR A 56 -16.63 -4.23 0.39
N ARG A 57 -15.48 -3.63 0.75
CA ARG A 57 -14.63 -2.93 -0.21
C ARG A 57 -13.76 -3.88 -1.00
N THR A 58 -13.84 -3.76 -2.31
CA THR A 58 -12.92 -4.38 -3.26
C THR A 58 -11.54 -3.72 -3.19
N THR A 59 -10.51 -4.45 -3.64
CA THR A 59 -9.18 -3.88 -3.84
C THR A 59 -9.26 -2.57 -4.62
N TYR A 60 -8.47 -1.58 -4.23
CA TYR A 60 -8.24 -0.37 -5.01
C TYR A 60 -6.74 -0.16 -5.24
N SER A 61 -6.38 0.61 -6.26
CA SER A 61 -5.00 0.98 -6.53
C SER A 61 -4.78 2.49 -6.50
N GLY A 62 -3.52 2.88 -6.31
CA GLY A 62 -3.04 4.24 -6.49
C GLY A 62 -1.69 4.28 -7.19
N SER A 63 -1.46 5.34 -7.95
CA SER A 63 -0.21 5.65 -8.63
C SER A 63 0.55 6.72 -7.85
N PHE A 64 1.81 6.44 -7.53
CA PHE A 64 2.65 7.29 -6.69
C PHE A 64 3.94 7.66 -7.40
N ARG A 65 4.35 8.93 -7.33
CA ARG A 65 5.66 9.38 -7.81
C ARG A 65 6.65 9.39 -6.66
N ILE A 66 7.78 8.72 -6.81
CA ILE A 66 8.86 8.74 -5.83
C ILE A 66 9.54 10.11 -5.84
N LEU A 67 9.59 10.76 -4.68
CA LEU A 67 10.20 12.07 -4.48
C LEU A 67 11.59 11.96 -3.84
N SER A 68 11.77 11.03 -2.90
CA SER A 68 13.05 10.73 -2.29
C SER A 68 13.19 9.25 -1.96
N THR A 69 14.43 8.78 -1.93
CA THR A 69 14.78 7.38 -1.62
C THR A 69 16.07 7.35 -0.81
N HIS A 70 16.08 6.53 0.25
CA HIS A 70 17.27 6.26 1.04
C HIS A 70 18.19 5.24 0.34
N HIS A 71 19.51 5.42 0.43
CA HIS A 71 20.52 4.53 -0.20
C HIS A 71 20.40 3.06 0.20
N GLY A 72 19.79 2.76 1.36
CA GLY A 72 19.50 1.39 1.80
C GLY A 72 18.64 0.57 0.82
N CYS A 73 17.90 1.22 -0.08
CA CYS A 73 17.12 0.55 -1.12
C CYS A 73 17.98 -0.12 -2.20
N GLU A 74 19.25 0.29 -2.37
CA GLU A 74 20.18 -0.28 -3.36
C GLU A 74 20.56 -1.73 -3.04
N GLN A 75 20.30 -2.20 -1.82
CA GLN A 75 20.62 -3.55 -1.36
C GLN A 75 19.63 -4.62 -1.87
N SER A 76 18.52 -4.23 -2.49
CA SER A 76 17.50 -5.15 -3.00
C SER A 76 17.17 -4.84 -4.45
N ASP A 77 17.14 -5.86 -5.31
CA ASP A 77 16.86 -5.68 -6.73
C ASP A 77 15.46 -5.12 -7.01
N TRP A 78 14.51 -5.31 -6.10
CA TRP A 78 13.16 -4.75 -6.27
C TRP A 78 13.07 -3.34 -5.69
N ALA A 79 13.78 -3.04 -4.61
CA ALA A 79 13.74 -1.71 -4.01
C ALA A 79 14.65 -0.71 -4.74
N ASN A 80 15.72 -1.19 -5.39
CA ASN A 80 16.65 -0.37 -6.15
C ASN A 80 15.97 0.34 -7.34
N VAL A 81 14.84 -0.18 -7.84
CA VAL A 81 14.07 0.49 -8.90
C VAL A 81 13.24 1.68 -8.39
N LEU A 82 13.07 1.84 -7.07
CA LEU A 82 12.35 2.95 -6.44
C LEU A 82 13.22 4.22 -6.43
N LYS A 83 13.54 4.74 -7.61
CA LYS A 83 14.38 5.95 -7.76
C LYS A 83 13.52 7.20 -7.87
N VAL A 84 14.09 8.36 -7.57
CA VAL A 84 13.42 9.65 -7.72
C VAL A 84 12.84 9.79 -9.13
N ASN A 85 11.62 10.34 -9.24
CA ASN A 85 10.82 10.49 -10.45
C ASN A 85 10.30 9.19 -11.08
N THR A 86 10.47 8.03 -10.45
CA THR A 86 9.77 6.82 -10.87
C THR A 86 8.33 6.82 -10.37
N THR A 87 7.44 6.23 -11.16
CA THR A 87 6.04 6.04 -10.78
C THR A 87 5.80 4.57 -10.45
N VAL A 88 5.13 4.31 -9.33
CA VAL A 88 4.75 2.97 -8.87
C VAL A 88 3.25 2.86 -8.71
N CYS A 89 2.71 1.69 -9.00
CA CYS A 89 1.32 1.33 -8.71
C CYS A 89 1.28 0.53 -7.41
N VAL A 90 0.39 0.88 -6.48
CA VAL A 90 0.27 0.22 -5.19
C VAL A 90 -1.16 -0.21 -4.94
N GLU A 91 -1.38 -1.50 -4.69
CA GLU A 91 -2.70 -2.04 -4.36
C GLU A 91 -2.97 -2.02 -2.86
N CYS A 92 -4.13 -1.49 -2.48
CA CYS A 92 -4.71 -1.68 -1.17
C CYS A 92 -5.73 -2.82 -1.23
N GLN A 93 -5.27 -4.00 -0.81
CA GLN A 93 -6.09 -5.21 -0.78
C GLN A 93 -6.95 -5.25 0.49
N PRO A 94 -8.12 -5.91 0.49
CA PRO A 94 -9.03 -5.94 1.64
C PRO A 94 -8.36 -6.32 2.95
N VAL A 95 -7.37 -7.21 2.91
CA VAL A 95 -6.66 -7.67 4.11
C VAL A 95 -5.70 -6.66 4.74
N ALA A 96 -5.32 -5.61 4.00
CA ALA A 96 -4.48 -4.51 4.47
C ALA A 96 -5.32 -3.25 4.81
N MET A 97 -6.63 -3.29 4.57
CA MET A 97 -7.53 -2.18 4.90
C MET A 97 -7.80 -2.13 6.39
N ASN A 98 -7.72 -0.92 6.96
CA ASN A 98 -8.07 -0.67 8.34
C ASN A 98 -9.40 0.10 8.43
N ARG A 99 -10.31 -0.41 9.27
CA ARG A 99 -11.65 0.13 9.51
C ARG A 99 -11.63 1.42 10.32
N GLU A 100 -10.75 1.49 11.30
CA GLU A 100 -10.64 2.63 12.22
C GLU A 100 -10.29 3.92 11.48
N ILE A 101 -9.64 3.79 10.31
CA ILE A 101 -9.23 4.90 9.45
C ILE A 101 -10.07 4.99 8.16
N GLY A 102 -11.23 4.33 8.09
CA GLY A 102 -12.18 4.50 6.98
C GLY A 102 -12.03 3.53 5.80
N MET A 103 -11.62 2.29 6.06
CA MET A 103 -11.48 1.24 5.02
C MET A 103 -10.48 1.63 3.92
N ARG A 104 -9.34 2.15 4.36
CA ARG A 104 -8.17 2.48 3.55
C ARG A 104 -6.92 1.80 4.14
N CYS A 105 -5.87 1.73 3.35
CA CYS A 105 -4.58 1.26 3.82
C CYS A 105 -3.83 2.38 4.55
N LEU A 106 -3.04 2.00 5.56
CA LEU A 106 -2.19 2.94 6.28
C LEU A 106 -1.11 3.51 5.35
N GLY A 107 -0.99 4.83 5.33
CA GLY A 107 -0.08 5.54 4.44
C GLY A 107 -0.51 5.50 2.98
N HIS A 108 -1.80 5.36 2.68
CA HIS A 108 -2.32 5.46 1.29
C HIS A 108 -2.06 6.84 0.64
N GLY A 109 -1.61 7.82 1.41
CA GLY A 109 -1.16 9.12 0.94
C GLY A 109 -2.29 10.14 0.77
N VAL A 110 -1.89 11.41 0.71
CA VAL A 110 -2.78 12.53 0.41
C VAL A 110 -2.44 13.03 -0.99
N TYR A 111 -3.46 13.32 -1.79
CA TYR A 111 -3.30 13.76 -3.19
C TYR A 111 -2.37 14.99 -3.27
N ASN A 112 -1.42 14.95 -4.21
CA ASN A 112 -0.47 16.03 -4.48
C ASN A 112 0.27 16.54 -3.22
N THR A 113 0.49 15.65 -2.24
CA THR A 113 1.17 15.95 -0.98
C THR A 113 2.25 14.92 -0.73
N GLU A 114 3.43 15.40 -0.31
CA GLU A 114 4.54 14.53 0.07
C GLU A 114 4.18 13.72 1.33
N THR A 115 4.20 12.39 1.19
CA THR A 115 3.95 11.41 2.26
C THR A 115 5.06 10.35 2.28
N LYS A 116 5.12 9.57 3.36
CA LYS A 116 6.27 8.69 3.64
C LYS A 116 5.97 7.24 3.31
N TRP A 117 7.00 6.50 2.90
CA TRP A 117 6.92 5.06 2.68
C TRP A 117 8.14 4.32 3.24
N LYS A 118 8.01 3.01 3.42
CA LYS A 118 9.13 2.08 3.66
C LYS A 118 8.89 0.72 3.00
N ALA A 119 9.95 0.12 2.52
CA ALA A 119 10.01 -1.30 2.23
C ALA A 119 10.06 -2.08 3.55
N VAL A 120 9.24 -3.11 3.72
CA VAL A 120 9.14 -3.82 5.00
C VAL A 120 10.22 -4.89 5.15
N ASP A 121 10.61 -5.53 4.05
CA ASP A 121 11.58 -6.61 3.94
C ASP A 121 13.01 -6.13 3.62
N VAL A 122 13.19 -4.84 3.30
CA VAL A 122 14.51 -4.26 2.97
C VAL A 122 14.96 -3.30 4.07
N PRO A 123 16.01 -3.65 4.85
CA PRO A 123 16.51 -2.82 5.93
C PRO A 123 16.87 -1.41 5.48
N HIS A 124 16.49 -0.42 6.28
CA HIS A 124 16.75 1.01 6.02
C HIS A 124 16.23 1.55 4.68
N CYS A 125 15.43 0.79 3.91
CA CYS A 125 14.86 1.29 2.66
C CYS A 125 13.53 2.02 2.91
N HIS A 126 13.57 3.34 2.69
CA HIS A 126 12.44 4.23 2.90
C HIS A 126 12.62 5.50 2.07
N GLY A 127 11.57 6.30 2.00
CA GLY A 127 11.59 7.54 1.24
C GLY A 127 10.29 8.29 1.36
N THR A 128 10.11 9.22 0.43
CA THR A 128 8.89 9.99 0.27
C THR A 128 8.36 9.89 -1.15
N TRP A 129 7.05 10.07 -1.28
CA TRP A 129 6.34 10.02 -2.54
C TRP A 129 5.16 10.98 -2.52
N GLU A 130 4.52 11.17 -3.65
CA GLU A 130 3.23 11.85 -3.76
C GLU A 130 2.22 10.95 -4.47
N LEU A 131 0.96 11.03 -4.05
CA LEU A 131 -0.14 10.39 -4.75
C LEU A 131 -0.48 11.22 -5.99
N ILE A 132 -0.23 10.65 -7.17
CA ILE A 132 -0.57 11.26 -8.47
C ILE A 132 -2.00 10.95 -8.85
N GLU A 133 -2.46 9.74 -8.53
CA GLU A 133 -3.78 9.26 -8.90
C GLU A 133 -4.20 8.17 -7.92
N GLY A 134 -5.38 8.29 -7.31
CA GLY A 134 -5.76 7.42 -6.19
C GLY A 134 -7.11 6.74 -6.35
N HIS A 135 -7.30 5.69 -5.56
CA HIS A 135 -8.59 5.03 -5.32
C HIS A 135 -9.27 4.48 -6.58
N LYS A 136 -8.49 4.03 -7.57
CA LYS A 136 -9.06 3.35 -8.73
C LYS A 136 -9.60 1.98 -8.34
N PRO A 137 -10.76 1.56 -8.87
CA PRO A 137 -11.27 0.20 -8.67
C PRO A 137 -10.44 -0.86 -9.42
N GLU A 138 -9.55 -0.42 -10.32
CA GLU A 138 -8.67 -1.27 -11.10
C GLU A 138 -7.48 -1.75 -10.27
N VAL A 139 -7.02 -2.97 -10.54
CA VAL A 139 -5.80 -3.55 -9.96
C VAL A 139 -4.57 -3.12 -10.77
N CYS A 140 -3.38 -3.23 -10.19
CA CYS A 140 -2.15 -2.91 -10.91
C CYS A 140 -1.96 -3.91 -12.08
N ASN A 141 -1.41 -3.46 -13.20
CA ASN A 141 -1.30 -4.29 -14.40
C ASN A 141 -0.22 -5.38 -14.24
N TYR A 142 -0.62 -6.65 -14.29
CA TYR A 142 0.25 -7.82 -14.12
C TYR A 142 1.01 -8.27 -15.39
N ASN A 143 0.66 -7.75 -16.57
CA ASN A 143 1.07 -8.33 -17.86
C ASN A 143 2.20 -7.56 -18.58
N ASN A 144 2.79 -6.54 -17.95
CA ASN A 144 3.91 -5.82 -18.56
C ASN A 144 5.23 -6.52 -18.21
N GLU A 145 5.55 -7.59 -18.95
CA GLU A 145 6.83 -8.31 -18.84
C GLU A 145 8.05 -7.44 -19.26
N ASN A 146 7.82 -6.23 -19.79
CA ASN A 146 8.84 -5.29 -20.23
C ASN A 146 8.94 -3.99 -19.41
N GLU A 147 8.40 -3.94 -18.19
CA GLU A 147 8.72 -2.88 -17.23
C GLU A 147 8.70 -3.40 -15.79
N ASP A 148 9.89 -3.77 -15.32
CA ASP A 148 10.38 -3.67 -13.94
C ASP A 148 9.34 -3.34 -12.86
N LYS A 149 9.07 -4.31 -11.95
CA LYS A 149 8.96 -4.18 -10.48
C LYS A 149 8.31 -2.94 -9.84
N LYS A 150 7.43 -2.21 -10.54
CA LYS A 150 6.80 -0.97 -10.07
C LYS A 150 5.43 -1.23 -9.41
N ASN A 151 5.01 -2.48 -9.34
CA ASN A 151 3.76 -2.87 -8.71
C ASN A 151 4.01 -3.37 -7.30
N LEU A 152 3.38 -2.74 -6.33
CA LEU A 152 3.54 -2.99 -4.91
C LEU A 152 2.17 -3.24 -4.26
N ILE A 153 2.19 -3.72 -3.02
CA ILE A 153 1.02 -3.84 -2.15
C ILE A 153 1.26 -3.09 -0.85
N PHE A 154 0.18 -2.56 -0.28
CA PHE A 154 0.16 -2.16 1.12
C PHE A 154 0.12 -3.38 2.05
N LEU A 155 0.77 -3.24 3.20
CA LEU A 155 0.77 -4.22 4.30
C LEU A 155 0.05 -3.70 5.53
#